data_AF-A0A8X6RMN5-F1
#
_entry.id   AF-A0A8X6RMN5-F1
#
_cell.length_a   1.000
_cell.length_b   1.000
_cell.length_c   1.000
_cell.angle_alpha   90.00
_cell.angle_beta   90.00
_cell.angle_gamma   90.00
#
_symmetry.space_group_name_H-M   'P 1'
#
loop_
_entity.id
_entity.type
_entity.pdbx_description
1 polymer ?
#
loop_
_entity_poly.entity_id
_entity_poly.type
_entity_poly.pdbx_seq_one_letter_code
_entity_poly.pdbx_strand_id
1 'polypeptide(L)'
;MEVAGALSIFQRSQSLCNVRYTKYLGDGDSKAFNSIVENKVYVDHCSVEKLECIGHVMKRMGTRLRSLKTKMRGQTLSDGKPLCGRNRLTEAEIDRLQAYYGLAIHRNLSSVKDMQQAIWAIFLHKLSTDENVSMDFVPLIQIRGANLKSRIAWGDLSSQK
;
A
#
# COMPACT_ATOMS: atom_id res chain seq x y z
N MET A 1 -0.81 -3.54 28.32
CA MET A 1 -1.67 -2.34 28.49
C MET A 1 -2.73 -2.26 27.38
N GLU A 2 -2.34 -2.33 26.10
CA GLU A 2 -3.29 -2.22 24.96
C GLU A 2 -4.35 -3.33 24.92
N VAL A 3 -3.95 -4.59 25.14
CA VAL A 3 -4.87 -5.75 25.13
C VAL A 3 -5.99 -5.61 26.16
N ALA A 4 -5.63 -5.31 27.42
CA ALA A 4 -6.58 -5.10 28.51
C ALA A 4 -7.49 -3.88 28.27
N GLY A 5 -6.96 -2.83 27.65
CA GLY A 5 -7.73 -1.65 27.26
C GLY A 5 -8.79 -1.96 26.20
N ALA A 6 -8.39 -2.63 25.12
CA ALA A 6 -9.30 -3.04 24.05
C ALA A 6 -10.42 -3.94 24.58
N LEU A 7 -10.07 -4.94 25.40
CA LEU A 7 -11.05 -5.83 26.02
C LEU A 7 -12.04 -5.05 26.91
N SER A 8 -11.53 -4.14 27.75
CA SER A 8 -12.34 -3.28 28.61
C SER A 8 -13.33 -2.43 27.81
N ILE A 9 -12.90 -1.87 26.67
CA ILE A 9 -13.76 -1.05 25.81
C ILE A 9 -14.92 -1.89 25.24
N PHE A 10 -14.63 -3.09 24.74
CA PHE A 10 -15.66 -3.98 24.21
C PHE A 10 -16.65 -4.43 25.29
N GLN A 11 -16.16 -4.81 26.47
CA GLN A 11 -17.03 -5.21 27.59
C GLN A 11 -17.93 -4.06 28.06
N ARG A 12 -17.35 -2.84 28.19
CA ARG A 12 -18.08 -1.65 28.61
C ARG A 12 -19.15 -1.21 27.62
N SER A 13 -18.93 -1.44 26.32
CA SER A 13 -19.92 -1.09 25.29
C SER A 13 -21.27 -1.79 25.53
N GLN A 14 -21.21 -3.07 25.92
CA GLN A 14 -22.41 -3.85 26.21
C GLN A 14 -23.01 -3.48 27.57
N SER A 15 -22.20 -3.32 28.61
CA SER A 15 -22.70 -3.11 29.98
C SER A 15 -23.22 -1.68 30.23
N LEU A 16 -22.59 -0.67 29.65
CA LEU A 16 -22.93 0.74 29.91
C LEU A 16 -23.87 1.32 28.87
N CYS A 17 -23.75 0.89 27.62
CA CYS A 17 -24.45 1.51 26.49
C CYS A 17 -25.40 0.53 25.77
N ASN A 18 -25.38 -0.76 26.12
CA ASN A 18 -26.12 -1.82 25.42
C ASN A 18 -25.86 -1.84 23.90
N VAL A 19 -24.61 -1.57 23.49
CA VAL A 19 -24.19 -1.59 22.07
C VAL A 19 -23.08 -2.62 21.84
N ARG A 20 -22.91 -3.04 20.58
CA ARG A 20 -21.89 -4.02 20.17
C ARG A 20 -21.06 -3.47 19.02
N TYR A 21 -19.75 -3.64 19.11
CA TYR A 21 -18.84 -3.40 18.00
C TYR A 21 -18.80 -4.64 17.10
N THR A 22 -19.12 -4.45 15.83
CA THR A 22 -19.10 -5.53 14.83
C THR A 22 -17.79 -5.58 14.06
N LYS A 23 -16.99 -4.51 14.10
CA LYS A 23 -15.74 -4.36 13.35
C LYS A 23 -14.63 -3.86 14.25
N TYR A 24 -13.44 -4.41 14.07
CA TYR A 24 -12.21 -4.01 14.75
C TYR A 24 -11.19 -3.58 13.71
N LEU A 25 -10.82 -2.30 13.70
CA LEU A 25 -9.76 -1.79 12.83
C LEU A 25 -8.41 -1.94 13.54
N GLY A 26 -7.55 -2.78 12.99
CA GLY A 26 -6.26 -3.11 13.60
C GLY A 26 -5.11 -3.13 12.60
N ASP A 27 -3.91 -3.07 13.16
CA ASP A 27 -2.68 -3.39 12.45
C ASP A 27 -2.39 -4.88 12.61
N GLY A 28 -2.03 -5.57 11.51
CA GLY A 28 -1.36 -6.87 11.47
C GLY A 28 -1.78 -7.89 12.53
N ASP A 29 -0.83 -8.65 13.05
CA ASP A 29 -1.12 -9.61 14.10
C ASP A 29 -1.44 -8.88 15.42
N SER A 30 -2.73 -8.67 15.66
CA SER A 30 -3.23 -7.89 16.79
C SER A 30 -3.58 -8.79 17.97
N LYS A 31 -2.70 -8.83 18.96
CA LYS A 31 -2.97 -9.53 20.24
C LYS A 31 -4.24 -9.02 20.93
N ALA A 32 -4.57 -7.75 20.75
CA ALA A 32 -5.80 -7.15 21.27
C ALA A 32 -7.04 -7.74 20.60
N PHE A 33 -7.04 -7.91 19.27
CA PHE A 33 -8.12 -8.60 18.56
C PHE A 33 -8.27 -10.05 19.03
N ASN A 34 -7.16 -10.80 19.12
CA ASN A 34 -7.19 -12.19 19.58
C ASN A 34 -7.82 -12.30 20.97
N SER A 35 -7.45 -11.41 21.89
CA SER A 35 -8.05 -11.37 23.23
C SER A 35 -9.56 -11.10 23.19
N ILE A 36 -10.05 -10.20 22.33
CA ILE A 36 -11.49 -9.96 22.16
C ILE A 36 -12.21 -11.23 21.69
N VAL A 37 -11.64 -11.94 20.72
CA VAL A 37 -12.20 -13.19 20.18
C VAL A 37 -12.20 -14.31 21.23
N GLU A 38 -11.08 -14.49 21.93
CA GLU A 38 -10.90 -15.51 22.97
C GLU A 38 -11.85 -15.32 24.15
N ASN A 39 -12.07 -14.07 24.57
CA ASN A 39 -12.91 -13.73 25.72
C ASN A 39 -14.42 -13.70 25.40
N LYS A 40 -14.82 -13.95 24.13
CA LYS A 40 -16.23 -14.00 23.70
C LYS A 40 -17.06 -12.86 24.29
N VAL A 41 -16.61 -11.62 24.08
CA VAL A 41 -17.13 -10.43 24.75
C VAL A 41 -18.64 -10.21 24.53
N TYR A 42 -19.18 -10.75 23.44
CA TYR A 42 -20.62 -10.76 23.16
C TYR A 42 -21.15 -12.19 23.27
N VAL A 43 -22.25 -12.33 24.01
CA VAL A 43 -22.86 -13.62 24.41
C VAL A 43 -23.54 -14.34 23.23
N ASP A 44 -23.89 -13.59 22.18
CA ASP A 44 -24.53 -14.11 20.96
C ASP A 44 -23.48 -14.34 19.85
N HIS A 45 -23.85 -14.99 18.74
CA HIS A 45 -23.04 -15.24 17.52
C HIS A 45 -22.49 -13.98 16.79
N CYS A 46 -22.30 -12.86 17.48
CA CYS A 46 -21.68 -11.65 16.94
C CYS A 46 -20.16 -11.83 16.87
N SER A 47 -19.67 -12.34 15.74
CA SER A 47 -18.24 -12.33 15.44
C SER A 47 -17.79 -10.91 15.10
N VAL A 48 -16.71 -10.45 15.75
CA VAL A 48 -16.09 -9.16 15.42
C VAL A 48 -15.22 -9.37 14.19
N GLU A 49 -15.55 -8.67 13.10
CA GLU A 49 -14.76 -8.70 11.87
C GLU A 49 -13.49 -7.85 12.04
N LYS A 50 -12.32 -8.43 11.77
CA LYS A 50 -11.07 -7.68 11.75
C LYS A 50 -10.88 -7.00 10.41
N LEU A 51 -10.72 -5.68 10.45
CA LEU A 51 -10.30 -4.86 9.31
C LEU A 51 -8.81 -4.55 9.41
N GLU A 52 -8.12 -4.61 8.28
CA GLU A 52 -6.72 -4.21 8.16
C GLU A 52 -6.61 -2.71 7.85
N CYS A 53 -5.73 -2.01 8.55
CA CYS A 53 -5.44 -0.61 8.28
C CYS A 53 -4.68 -0.44 6.96
N ILE A 54 -5.12 0.50 6.10
CA ILE A 54 -4.43 0.83 4.83
C ILE A 54 -2.98 1.22 5.09
N GLY A 55 -2.71 1.98 6.15
CA GLY A 55 -1.35 2.35 6.55
C GLY A 55 -0.47 1.14 6.82
N HIS A 56 -1.02 0.04 7.35
CA HIS A 56 -0.28 -1.21 7.50
C HIS A 56 0.02 -1.87 6.16
N VAL A 57 -0.99 -1.96 5.28
CA VAL A 57 -0.80 -2.54 3.94
C VAL A 57 0.29 -1.79 3.16
N MET A 58 0.31 -0.45 3.26
CA MET A 58 1.36 0.40 2.70
C MET A 58 2.74 0.06 3.28
N LYS A 59 2.88 0.06 4.62
CA LYS A 59 4.15 -0.27 5.29
C LYS A 59 4.66 -1.65 4.90
N ARG A 60 3.76 -2.64 4.77
CA ARG A 60 4.10 -4.00 4.36
C ARG A 60 4.79 -4.03 2.98
N MET A 61 4.32 -3.23 2.02
CA MET A 61 4.96 -3.11 0.71
C MET A 61 6.39 -2.55 0.84
N GLY A 62 6.55 -1.42 1.54
CA GLY A 62 7.86 -0.80 1.73
C GLY A 62 8.84 -1.71 2.45
N THR A 63 8.40 -2.40 3.51
CA THR A 63 9.22 -3.39 4.23
C THR A 63 9.67 -4.52 3.31
N ARG A 64 8.79 -5.07 2.47
CA ARG A 64 9.16 -6.14 1.51
C ARG A 64 10.22 -5.67 0.51
N LEU A 65 10.09 -4.44 -0.01
CA LEU A 65 11.09 -3.87 -0.93
C LEU A 65 12.43 -3.65 -0.25
N ARG A 66 12.44 -3.16 1.00
CA ARG A 66 13.67 -3.02 1.80
C ARG A 66 14.30 -4.36 2.12
N SER A 67 13.50 -5.37 2.46
CA SER A 67 14.01 -6.74 2.66
C SER A 67 14.62 -7.32 1.38
N LEU A 68 13.98 -7.12 0.22
CA LEU A 68 14.54 -7.52 -1.07
C LEU A 68 15.87 -6.82 -1.34
N LYS A 69 15.92 -5.51 -1.10
CA LYS A 69 17.14 -4.69 -1.22
C LYS A 69 18.29 -5.26 -0.39
N THR A 70 18.01 -5.64 0.86
CA THR A 70 19.00 -6.27 1.74
C THR A 70 19.43 -7.65 1.24
N LYS A 71 18.48 -8.48 0.79
CA LYS A 71 18.77 -9.83 0.27
C LYS A 71 19.62 -9.82 -1.00
N MET A 72 19.42 -8.82 -1.86
CA MET A 72 20.16 -8.68 -3.13
C MET A 72 21.45 -7.87 -2.99
N ARG A 73 21.87 -7.52 -1.77
CA ARG A 73 23.11 -6.79 -1.54
C ARG A 73 24.31 -7.61 -2.02
N GLY A 74 25.18 -7.01 -2.83
CA GLY A 74 26.36 -7.68 -3.40
C GLY A 74 26.07 -8.55 -4.63
N GLN A 75 24.80 -8.73 -4.99
CA GLN A 75 24.41 -9.39 -6.23
C GLN A 75 24.23 -8.37 -7.35
N THR A 76 24.63 -8.76 -8.55
CA THR A 76 24.40 -8.00 -9.77
C THR A 76 23.18 -8.56 -10.50
N LEU A 77 22.44 -7.66 -11.15
CA LEU A 77 21.37 -8.03 -12.08
C LEU A 77 21.98 -8.47 -13.42
N SER A 78 21.13 -8.85 -14.37
CA SER A 78 21.54 -9.25 -15.74
C SER A 78 22.35 -8.18 -16.47
N ASP A 79 22.19 -6.92 -16.10
CA ASP A 79 22.93 -5.77 -16.63
C ASP A 79 24.29 -5.52 -15.96
N GLY A 80 24.74 -6.45 -15.11
CA GLY A 80 26.01 -6.37 -14.38
C GLY A 80 26.03 -5.32 -13.27
N LYS A 81 24.91 -4.66 -12.97
CA LYS A 81 24.83 -3.58 -11.98
C LYS A 81 24.04 -4.03 -10.74
N PRO A 82 24.29 -3.43 -9.57
CA PRO A 82 23.54 -3.74 -8.36
C PRO A 82 22.06 -3.31 -8.49
N LEU A 83 21.19 -3.89 -7.65
CA LEU A 83 19.78 -3.49 -7.54
C LEU A 83 19.61 -2.04 -7.06
N CYS A 84 20.57 -1.54 -6.28
CA CYS A 84 20.55 -0.21 -5.69
C CYS A 84 21.41 0.76 -6.50
N GLY A 85 21.18 2.07 -6.32
CA GLY A 85 22.03 3.10 -6.88
C GLY A 85 21.25 4.19 -7.62
N ARG A 86 21.98 5.07 -8.31
CA ARG A 86 21.37 6.16 -9.08
C ARG A 86 20.42 5.59 -10.14
N ASN A 87 19.21 6.13 -10.20
CA ASN A 87 18.13 5.67 -11.09
C ASN A 87 17.72 4.20 -10.89
N ARG A 88 17.89 3.65 -9.68
CA ARG A 88 17.45 2.30 -9.32
C ARG A 88 16.60 2.31 -8.04
N LEU A 89 16.42 1.15 -7.41
CA LEU A 89 15.66 1.03 -6.17
C LEU A 89 16.41 1.69 -5.00
N THR A 90 16.12 2.97 -4.78
CA THR A 90 16.64 3.76 -3.65
C THR A 90 15.61 3.79 -2.50
N GLU A 91 16.01 4.20 -1.29
CA GLU A 91 15.05 4.37 -0.18
C GLU A 91 13.94 5.38 -0.55
N ALA A 92 14.32 6.51 -1.16
CA ALA A 92 13.37 7.51 -1.63
C ALA A 92 12.41 6.94 -2.69
N GLU A 93 12.88 6.06 -3.56
CA GLU A 93 12.01 5.41 -4.54
C GLU A 93 11.05 4.40 -3.87
N ILE A 94 11.51 3.66 -2.86
CA ILE A 94 10.64 2.79 -2.06
C ILE A 94 9.55 3.62 -1.36
N ASP A 95 9.90 4.77 -0.79
CA ASP A 95 8.93 5.67 -0.13
C ASP A 95 7.89 6.21 -1.12
N ARG A 96 8.31 6.59 -2.33
CA ARG A 96 7.38 7.00 -3.40
C ARG A 96 6.45 5.87 -3.81
N LEU A 97 6.97 4.66 -4.02
CA LEU A 97 6.17 3.49 -4.36
C LEU A 97 5.15 3.17 -3.26
N GLN A 98 5.57 3.23 -2.00
CA GLN A 98 4.68 3.06 -0.85
C GLN A 98 3.57 4.12 -0.82
N ALA A 99 3.90 5.38 -1.09
CA ALA A 99 2.92 6.47 -1.14
C ALA A 99 1.93 6.31 -2.30
N TYR A 100 2.40 5.97 -3.51
CA TYR A 100 1.53 5.74 -4.65
C TYR A 100 0.60 4.55 -4.44
N TYR A 101 1.12 3.46 -3.87
CA TYR A 101 0.34 2.27 -3.56
C TYR A 101 -0.79 2.59 -2.56
N GLY A 102 -0.49 3.34 -1.50
CA GLY A 102 -1.51 3.83 -0.56
C GLY A 102 -2.55 4.71 -1.23
N LEU A 103 -2.12 5.62 -2.10
CA LEU A 103 -3.00 6.53 -2.81
C LEU A 103 -3.93 5.79 -3.79
N ALA A 104 -3.44 4.73 -4.45
CA ALA A 104 -4.24 3.86 -5.30
C ALA A 104 -5.34 3.15 -4.51
N ILE A 105 -5.04 2.66 -3.30
CA ILE A 105 -6.04 2.07 -2.41
C ILE A 105 -7.05 3.12 -1.96
N HIS A 106 -6.58 4.27 -1.46
CA HIS A 106 -7.45 5.33 -0.93
C HIS A 106 -8.40 5.93 -1.97
N ARG A 107 -7.99 6.03 -3.23
CA ARG A 107 -8.82 6.59 -4.30
C ARG A 107 -9.87 5.63 -4.85
N ASN A 108 -9.72 4.33 -4.58
CA ASN A 108 -10.56 3.27 -5.16
C ASN A 108 -11.21 2.38 -4.09
N LEU A 109 -11.61 2.96 -2.95
CA LEU A 109 -12.20 2.21 -1.83
C LEU A 109 -13.53 1.52 -2.17
N SER A 110 -14.26 2.03 -3.17
CA SER A 110 -15.57 1.51 -3.58
C SER A 110 -15.49 0.35 -4.58
N SER A 111 -14.32 0.07 -5.16
CA SER A 111 -14.18 -0.90 -6.24
C SER A 111 -12.83 -1.61 -6.18
N VAL A 112 -12.87 -2.90 -5.86
CA VAL A 112 -11.67 -3.77 -5.82
C VAL A 112 -11.03 -3.85 -7.20
N LYS A 113 -11.85 -3.87 -8.26
CA LYS A 113 -11.37 -3.91 -9.65
C LYS A 113 -10.58 -2.64 -9.99
N ASP A 114 -11.12 -1.46 -9.69
CA ASP A 114 -10.46 -0.19 -10.02
C ASP A 114 -9.21 0.00 -9.15
N MET A 115 -9.26 -0.46 -7.89
CA MET A 115 -8.10 -0.49 -7.00
C MET A 115 -6.97 -1.36 -7.59
N GLN A 116 -7.30 -2.58 -8.02
CA GLN A 116 -6.35 -3.48 -8.66
C GLN A 116 -5.76 -2.85 -9.92
N GLN A 117 -6.60 -2.26 -10.78
CA GLN A 117 -6.14 -1.57 -11.98
C GLN A 117 -5.19 -0.40 -11.65
N ALA A 118 -5.53 0.43 -10.66
CA ALA A 118 -4.67 1.54 -10.24
C ALA A 118 -3.32 1.08 -9.66
N ILE A 119 -3.32 -0.03 -8.91
CA ILE A 119 -2.09 -0.64 -8.39
C ILE A 119 -1.23 -1.17 -9.55
N TRP A 120 -1.81 -1.90 -10.50
CA TRP A 120 -1.10 -2.41 -11.67
C TRP A 120 -0.56 -1.29 -12.56
N ALA A 121 -1.29 -0.18 -12.71
CA ALA A 121 -0.83 0.98 -13.46
C ALA A 121 0.46 1.56 -12.87
N ILE A 122 0.63 1.58 -11.55
CA ILE A 122 1.89 2.00 -10.91
C ILE A 122 3.04 1.08 -11.31
N PHE A 123 2.82 -0.24 -11.27
CA PHE A 123 3.83 -1.22 -11.62
C PHE A 123 4.24 -1.12 -13.10
N LEU A 124 3.26 -1.09 -14.00
CA LEU A 124 3.48 -0.96 -15.45
C LEU A 124 4.19 0.35 -15.79
N HIS A 125 3.78 1.47 -15.19
CA HIS A 125 4.46 2.76 -15.38
C HIS A 125 5.95 2.70 -14.99
N LYS A 126 6.31 1.92 -13.96
CA LYS A 126 7.70 1.75 -13.53
C LYS A 126 8.49 0.76 -14.37
N LEU A 127 7.81 -0.14 -15.08
CA LEU A 127 8.42 -1.05 -16.05
C LEU A 127 8.60 -0.41 -17.43
N SER A 128 7.75 0.53 -17.80
CA SER A 128 7.82 1.21 -19.09
C SER A 128 9.17 1.90 -19.28
N THR A 129 9.78 1.65 -20.43
CA THR A 129 10.96 2.37 -20.92
C THR A 129 10.54 3.30 -22.06
N ASP A 130 11.37 4.28 -22.40
CA ASP A 130 11.10 5.20 -23.53
C ASP A 130 10.91 4.45 -24.87
N GLU A 131 11.42 3.22 -24.98
CA GLU A 131 11.32 2.35 -26.17
C GLU A 131 10.14 1.37 -26.12
N ASN A 132 9.68 0.99 -24.93
CA ASN A 132 8.53 0.09 -24.72
C ASN A 132 7.51 0.78 -23.83
N VAL A 133 6.69 1.64 -24.45
CA VAL A 133 5.57 2.24 -23.76
C VAL A 133 4.47 1.19 -23.64
N SER A 134 4.26 0.65 -22.44
CA SER A 134 3.08 -0.16 -22.15
C SER A 134 1.84 0.76 -22.09
N MET A 135 1.39 1.21 -23.27
CA MET A 135 0.34 2.21 -23.49
C MET A 135 -1.05 1.74 -23.04
N ASP A 136 -1.28 0.44 -22.89
CA ASP A 136 -2.64 -0.11 -22.73
C ASP A 136 -3.33 0.20 -21.38
N PHE A 137 -2.61 0.77 -20.41
CA PHE A 137 -3.17 1.17 -19.10
C PHE A 137 -2.99 2.66 -18.74
N VAL A 138 -2.55 3.50 -19.70
CA VAL A 138 -2.15 4.89 -19.44
C VAL A 138 -3.27 5.94 -19.67
N PRO A 139 -4.48 5.81 -19.10
CA PRO A 139 -5.26 7.03 -18.84
C PRO A 139 -5.80 7.19 -17.41
N LEU A 140 -5.23 6.52 -16.39
CA LEU A 140 -5.74 6.64 -15.00
C LEU A 140 -4.80 7.34 -14.01
N ILE A 141 -3.57 7.71 -14.39
CA ILE A 141 -2.66 8.48 -13.53
C ILE A 141 -2.73 9.98 -13.89
N GLN A 142 -3.94 10.53 -14.02
CA GLN A 142 -4.12 11.96 -13.79
C GLN A 142 -4.20 12.13 -12.27
N ILE A 143 -3.05 12.20 -11.61
CA ILE A 143 -2.96 12.55 -10.18
C ILE A 143 -3.52 13.96 -10.06
N ARG A 144 -4.82 14.11 -9.83
CA ARG A 144 -5.45 15.40 -9.48
C ARG A 144 -4.70 15.93 -8.25
N GLY A 145 -3.82 16.91 -8.49
CA GLY A 145 -3.00 17.56 -7.47
C GLY A 145 -1.47 17.41 -7.62
N ALA A 146 -0.96 16.46 -8.40
CA ALA A 146 0.47 16.42 -8.74
C ALA A 146 0.60 16.60 -10.24
N ASN A 147 1.04 17.79 -10.64
CA ASN A 147 1.47 18.06 -12.01
C ASN A 147 2.68 17.16 -12.32
N LEU A 148 2.43 15.92 -12.76
CA LEU A 148 3.41 15.11 -13.47
C LEU A 148 3.24 15.34 -14.99
N LYS A 149 3.01 16.60 -15.38
CA LYS A 149 2.96 17.06 -16.77
C LYS A 149 4.29 17.66 -17.23
N SER A 150 5.41 17.29 -16.63
CA SER A 150 6.74 17.67 -17.11
C SER A 150 7.57 16.43 -17.43
N ARG A 151 7.30 15.84 -18.61
CA ARG A 151 8.26 15.15 -19.52
C ARG A 151 7.58 14.19 -20.51
N ILE A 152 6.39 14.53 -20.99
CA ILE A 152 5.90 14.01 -22.27
C ILE A 152 6.04 15.15 -23.28
N ALA A 153 7.29 15.42 -23.65
CA ALA A 153 7.64 16.37 -24.69
C ALA A 153 8.93 15.87 -25.36
N TRP A 154 8.82 14.78 -26.10
CA TRP A 154 9.74 14.51 -27.20
C TRP A 154 9.18 15.23 -28.42
N GLY A 155 9.58 16.49 -28.56
CA GLY A 155 9.37 17.32 -29.73
C GLY A 155 10.72 17.89 -30.14
N ASP A 156 11.33 17.20 -31.10
CA ASP A 156 12.16 17.75 -32.17
C ASP A 156 13.33 18.68 -31.79
N LEU A 157 14.54 18.13 -31.73
CA LEU A 157 15.77 18.87 -32.03
C LEU A 157 16.70 17.95 -32.83
N SER A 158 16.31 17.70 -34.08
CA SER A 158 17.26 17.41 -35.14
C SER A 158 17.37 18.64 -36.04
N SER A 159 18.61 19.02 -36.36
CA SER A 159 19.01 20.09 -37.29
C SER A 159 18.65 21.52 -36.93
N GLN A 160 19.66 22.28 -36.48
CA GLN A 160 20.16 23.41 -37.27
C GLN A 160 21.65 23.62 -36.96
N LYS A 161 22.42 23.71 -38.07
CA LYS A 161 23.86 23.95 -38.28
C LYS A 161 24.71 24.44 -37.11
#